data_AF-A0A9D6JT30-F1
#
_entry.id   AF-A0A9D6JT30-F1
#
_cell.length_a   1.000
_cell.length_b   1.000
_cell.length_c   1.000
_cell.angle_alpha   90.00
_cell.angle_beta   90.00
_cell.angle_gamma   90.00
#
_symmetry.space_group_name_H-M   'P 1'
#
loop_
_entity.id
_entity.type
_entity.pdbx_description
1 polymer ?
#
loop_
_entity_poly.entity_id
_entity_poly.type
_entity_poly.pdbx_seq_one_letter_code
_entity_poly.pdbx_strand_id
1 'polypeptide(L)'
;MKKFWLGLILFSFLLPIAIAEDRAQSMQDALGRAFQAVKAKNHEEAVQLFEKAGQLAIQISEWKGCLDAGNALLKLGEANQSLSLFESALPIAQKQGDWRIFVASGYALASLPQNLNAKDKAIHSFILAAQAAKQKKDWMGLTEAANGLNHLENQPAAVQALNDAREIVQETKSLRGAQVLAELYQKSGLPNESQQMKIAKEEFARIQGHAEQSQIEPPPGWNPVGESVSRPPVPNIEQQRMARQSADKDIEEKNQWIVQQKQLELEKEKMASQYSGYYYYPYGYDSYTSYEPWGWDLLIPWADYYGSSYVYTDGYYHYSGDYVGFGFAYGYSDGNSFFGVSLQVYD
;
A
#
# COMPACT_ATOMS: atom_id res chain seq x y z
N MET A 1 -0.63 25.24 46.39
CA MET A 1 0.47 25.46 45.43
C MET A 1 0.66 24.31 44.41
N LYS A 2 0.61 23.02 44.77
CA LYS A 2 0.78 21.91 43.79
C LYS A 2 -0.26 21.83 42.66
N LYS A 3 -1.53 22.20 42.89
CA LYS A 3 -2.60 22.16 41.87
C LYS A 3 -2.46 23.23 40.77
N PHE A 4 -1.78 24.35 41.06
CA PHE A 4 -1.59 25.44 40.10
C PHE A 4 -0.47 25.12 39.08
N TRP A 5 0.54 24.35 39.51
CA TRP A 5 1.61 23.87 38.63
C TRP A 5 1.15 22.79 37.66
N LEU A 6 0.23 21.89 38.06
CA LEU A 6 -0.35 20.89 37.16
C LEU A 6 -1.18 21.51 36.03
N GLY A 7 -1.93 22.58 36.30
CA GLY A 7 -2.71 23.30 35.27
C GLY A 7 -1.86 24.00 34.21
N LEU A 8 -0.75 24.63 34.63
CA LEU A 8 0.22 25.26 33.72
C LEU A 8 0.97 24.25 32.85
N ILE A 9 1.26 23.06 33.39
CA ILE A 9 1.91 21.98 32.63
C ILE A 9 0.93 21.41 31.60
N LEU A 10 -0.31 21.10 31.97
CA LEU A 10 -1.34 20.60 31.04
C LEU A 10 -1.65 21.60 29.91
N PHE A 11 -1.70 22.91 30.22
CA PHE A 11 -1.94 23.95 29.21
C PHE A 11 -0.78 24.06 28.19
N SER A 12 0.46 23.88 28.66
CA SER A 12 1.67 23.90 27.81
C SER A 12 1.75 22.72 26.83
N PHE A 13 1.15 21.58 27.17
CA PHE A 13 1.13 20.39 26.30
C PHE A 13 -0.07 20.36 25.34
N LEU A 14 -1.20 20.97 25.70
CA LEU A 14 -2.41 20.97 24.88
C LEU A 14 -2.43 22.08 23.81
N LEU A 15 -1.81 23.23 24.09
CA LEU A 15 -1.77 24.35 23.13
C LEU A 15 -1.11 23.98 21.78
N PRO A 16 0.03 23.27 21.74
CA PRO A 16 0.67 22.87 20.49
C PRO A 16 -0.18 21.89 19.66
N ILE A 17 -0.93 21.01 20.32
CA ILE A 17 -1.78 20.00 19.68
C ILE A 17 -2.98 20.68 19.01
N ALA A 18 -3.67 21.57 19.74
CA ALA A 18 -4.80 22.31 19.20
C ALA A 18 -4.40 23.20 18.01
N ILE A 19 -3.21 23.82 18.06
CA ILE A 19 -2.68 24.62 16.94
C ILE A 19 -2.33 23.74 15.73
N ALA A 20 -1.82 22.52 15.94
CA ALA A 20 -1.51 21.60 14.85
C ALA A 20 -2.79 21.08 14.17
N GLU A 21 -3.83 20.78 14.95
CA GLU A 21 -5.13 20.34 14.46
C GLU A 21 -5.83 21.42 13.62
N ASP A 22 -5.86 22.67 14.12
CA ASP A 22 -6.39 23.82 13.37
C ASP A 22 -5.65 24.06 12.04
N ARG A 23 -4.32 23.86 12.03
CA ARG A 23 -3.52 23.96 10.80
C ARG A 23 -3.76 22.81 9.84
N ALA A 24 -3.97 21.60 10.34
CA ALA A 24 -4.29 20.44 9.52
C ALA A 24 -5.64 20.61 8.82
N GLN A 25 -6.65 21.07 9.55
CA GLN A 25 -7.96 21.42 8.97
C GLN A 25 -7.82 22.57 7.95
N SER A 26 -7.11 23.63 8.31
CA SER A 26 -6.85 24.76 7.41
C SER A 26 -6.13 24.36 6.12
N MET A 27 -5.24 23.36 6.18
CA MET A 27 -4.55 22.81 5.01
C MET A 27 -5.54 22.08 4.10
N GLN A 28 -6.37 21.21 4.67
CA GLN A 28 -7.38 20.47 3.91
C GLN A 28 -8.42 21.41 3.28
N ASP A 29 -8.87 22.42 4.01
CA ASP A 29 -9.78 23.45 3.50
C ASP A 29 -9.16 24.23 2.34
N ALA A 30 -7.87 24.58 2.45
CA ALA A 30 -7.15 25.26 1.38
C ALA A 30 -7.04 24.38 0.13
N LEU A 31 -6.72 23.08 0.27
CA LEU A 31 -6.71 22.14 -0.85
C LEU A 31 -8.09 22.00 -1.50
N GLY A 32 -9.14 21.81 -0.69
CA GLY A 32 -10.50 21.65 -1.19
C GLY A 32 -10.97 22.86 -1.99
N ARG A 33 -10.72 24.07 -1.47
CA ARG A 33 -11.00 25.32 -2.19
C ARG A 33 -10.14 25.48 -3.44
N ALA A 34 -8.87 25.08 -3.41
CA ALA A 34 -8.00 25.15 -4.57
C ALA A 34 -8.55 24.31 -5.72
N PHE A 35 -8.99 23.07 -5.44
CA PHE A 35 -9.63 22.21 -6.45
C PHE A 35 -10.94 22.79 -6.99
N GLN A 36 -11.74 23.44 -6.14
CA GLN A 36 -12.93 24.17 -6.60
C GLN A 36 -12.57 25.33 -7.52
N ALA A 37 -11.51 26.09 -7.21
CA ALA A 37 -11.01 27.18 -8.05
C ALA A 37 -10.52 26.66 -9.41
N VAL A 38 -9.82 25.51 -9.45
CA VAL A 38 -9.45 24.83 -10.71
C VAL A 38 -10.69 24.49 -11.53
N LYS A 39 -11.73 23.91 -10.91
CA LYS A 39 -12.99 23.57 -11.59
C LYS A 39 -13.71 24.81 -12.12
N ALA A 40 -13.66 25.91 -11.37
CA ALA A 40 -14.17 27.22 -11.78
C ALA A 40 -13.30 27.92 -12.83
N LYS A 41 -12.17 27.31 -13.23
CA LYS A 41 -11.15 27.89 -14.12
C LYS A 41 -10.55 29.19 -13.59
N ASN A 42 -10.59 29.40 -12.27
CA ASN A 42 -9.92 30.50 -11.61
C ASN A 42 -8.48 30.11 -11.27
N HIS A 43 -7.59 30.32 -12.25
CA HIS A 43 -6.19 29.87 -12.17
C HIS A 43 -5.42 30.55 -11.03
N GLU A 44 -5.52 31.87 -10.92
CA GLU A 44 -4.79 32.66 -9.91
C GLU A 44 -5.17 32.26 -8.49
N GLU A 45 -6.47 32.11 -8.22
CA GLU A 45 -6.96 31.67 -6.91
C GLU A 45 -6.51 30.23 -6.61
N ALA A 46 -6.54 29.33 -7.60
CA ALA A 46 -6.09 27.95 -7.42
C ALA A 46 -4.61 27.90 -7.01
N VAL A 47 -3.74 28.64 -7.70
CA VAL A 47 -2.31 28.71 -7.39
C VAL A 47 -2.09 29.21 -5.96
N GLN A 48 -2.70 30.34 -5.57
CA GLN A 48 -2.57 30.91 -4.23
C GLN A 48 -3.02 29.93 -3.14
N LEU A 49 -4.12 29.21 -3.37
CA LEU A 49 -4.65 28.25 -2.40
C LEU A 49 -3.78 26.99 -2.29
N PHE A 50 -3.23 26.48 -3.40
CA PHE A 50 -2.27 25.37 -3.34
C PHE A 50 -0.96 25.76 -2.66
N GLU A 51 -0.43 26.96 -2.92
CA GLU A 51 0.75 27.48 -2.20
C GLU A 51 0.49 27.57 -0.70
N LYS A 52 -0.68 28.10 -0.31
CA LYS A 52 -1.10 28.16 1.09
C LYS A 52 -1.20 26.77 1.72
N ALA A 53 -1.81 25.82 1.03
CA ALA A 53 -1.90 24.43 1.50
C ALA A 53 -0.52 23.81 1.70
N GLY A 54 0.39 23.97 0.73
CA GLY A 54 1.76 23.46 0.82
C GLY A 54 2.53 24.09 2.00
N GLN A 55 2.39 25.39 2.23
CA GLN A 55 3.02 26.06 3.38
C GLN A 55 2.50 25.52 4.71
N LEU A 56 1.19 25.29 4.83
CA LEU A 56 0.60 24.68 6.02
C LEU A 56 1.11 23.25 6.22
N ALA A 57 1.17 22.45 5.14
CA ALA A 57 1.69 21.09 5.17
C ALA A 57 3.13 21.03 5.70
N ILE A 58 4.00 21.95 5.26
CA ILE A 58 5.36 22.10 5.77
C ILE A 58 5.35 22.39 7.28
N GLN A 59 4.53 23.33 7.74
CA GLN A 59 4.46 23.74 9.14
C GLN A 59 4.04 22.60 10.08
N ILE A 60 3.16 21.71 9.62
CA ILE A 60 2.68 20.56 10.39
C ILE A 60 3.46 19.27 10.09
N SER A 61 4.50 19.32 9.26
CA SER A 61 5.29 18.16 8.83
C SER A 61 4.45 17.05 8.18
N GLU A 62 3.45 17.41 7.38
CA GLU A 62 2.60 16.47 6.64
C GLU A 62 3.10 16.41 5.19
N TRP A 63 3.69 15.28 4.81
CA TRP A 63 4.36 15.14 3.52
C TRP A 63 3.37 15.00 2.36
N LYS A 64 2.17 14.44 2.58
CA LYS A 64 1.19 14.25 1.51
C LYS A 64 0.69 15.58 1.00
N GLY A 65 0.37 16.53 1.89
CA GLY A 65 -0.03 17.88 1.58
C GLY A 65 1.04 18.64 0.79
N CYS A 66 2.32 18.43 1.10
CA CYS A 66 3.42 18.96 0.28
C CYS A 66 3.38 18.38 -1.15
N LEU A 67 3.26 17.05 -1.28
CA LEU A 67 3.24 16.40 -2.60
C LEU A 67 1.96 16.69 -3.39
N ASP A 68 0.80 16.75 -2.75
CA ASP A 68 -0.49 17.00 -3.38
C ASP A 68 -0.58 18.44 -3.90
N ALA A 69 -0.21 19.41 -3.05
CA ALA A 69 -0.10 20.80 -3.48
C ALA A 69 0.96 20.98 -4.58
N GLY A 70 2.12 20.34 -4.45
CA GLY A 70 3.19 20.38 -5.46
C GLY A 70 2.76 19.78 -6.80
N ASN A 71 2.07 18.65 -6.80
CA ASN A 71 1.53 18.01 -8.00
C ASN A 71 0.46 18.88 -8.67
N ALA A 72 -0.40 19.51 -7.88
CA ALA A 72 -1.41 20.41 -8.39
C ALA A 72 -0.79 21.67 -9.04
N LEU A 73 0.19 22.28 -8.37
CA LEU A 73 0.95 23.41 -8.91
C LEU A 73 1.67 23.05 -10.20
N LEU A 74 2.28 21.86 -10.28
CA LEU A 74 2.91 21.39 -11.52
C LEU A 74 1.91 21.29 -12.67
N LYS A 75 0.72 20.75 -12.43
CA LYS A 75 -0.36 20.68 -13.43
C LYS A 75 -0.87 22.05 -13.87
N LEU A 76 -0.73 23.06 -13.01
CA LEU A 76 -1.04 24.46 -13.33
C LEU A 76 0.13 25.17 -14.02
N GLY A 77 1.30 24.55 -14.16
CA GLY A 77 2.47 25.17 -14.80
C GLY A 77 3.41 25.89 -13.84
N GLU A 78 3.12 25.86 -12.53
CA GLU A 78 3.90 26.46 -11.46
C GLU A 78 5.03 25.52 -11.01
N ALA A 79 5.93 25.20 -11.94
CA ALA A 79 6.94 24.15 -11.76
C ALA A 79 8.00 24.50 -10.68
N ASN A 80 8.33 25.78 -10.48
CA ASN A 80 9.29 26.20 -9.46
C ASN A 80 8.71 26.04 -8.04
N GLN A 81 7.44 26.39 -7.85
CA GLN A 81 6.76 26.22 -6.56
C GLN A 81 6.53 24.74 -6.27
N SER A 82 6.17 23.96 -7.30
CA SER A 82 6.10 22.50 -7.21
C SER A 82 7.42 21.89 -6.73
N LEU A 83 8.55 22.26 -7.35
CA LEU A 83 9.88 21.82 -6.93
C LEU A 83 10.14 22.12 -5.45
N SER A 84 9.85 23.35 -5.01
CA SER A 84 10.06 23.74 -3.61
C SER A 84 9.25 22.87 -2.62
N LEU A 85 8.01 22.52 -2.97
CA LEU A 85 7.18 21.65 -2.13
C LEU A 85 7.66 20.20 -2.13
N PHE A 86 8.07 19.67 -3.28
CA PHE A 86 8.64 18.31 -3.36
C PHE A 86 9.93 18.18 -2.56
N GLU A 87 10.80 19.19 -2.59
CA GLU A 87 12.01 19.21 -1.77
C GLU A 87 11.69 19.27 -0.27
N SER A 88 10.63 19.99 0.09
CA SER A 88 10.20 20.13 1.49
C SER A 88 9.65 18.83 2.08
N ALA A 89 9.26 17.85 1.26
CA ALA A 89 8.89 16.52 1.72
C ALA A 89 10.09 15.67 2.18
N LEU A 90 11.31 15.95 1.71
CA LEU A 90 12.50 15.15 2.02
C LEU A 90 12.93 15.25 3.51
N PRO A 91 13.00 16.44 4.14
CA PRO A 91 13.26 16.54 5.57
C PRO A 91 12.20 15.82 6.43
N ILE A 92 10.94 15.83 5.99
CA ILE A 92 9.84 15.13 6.66
C ILE A 92 10.08 13.61 6.56
N ALA A 93 10.41 13.11 5.38
CA ALA A 93 10.77 11.71 5.15
C ALA A 93 11.92 11.25 6.06
N GLN A 94 12.96 12.08 6.18
CA GLN A 94 14.11 11.79 7.04
C GLN A 94 13.73 11.70 8.52
N LYS A 95 12.86 12.58 9.00
CA LYS A 95 12.36 12.54 10.38
C LYS A 95 11.53 11.30 10.67
N GLN A 96 10.72 10.86 9.69
CA GLN A 96 9.85 9.68 9.85
C GLN A 96 10.58 8.35 9.58
N GLY A 97 11.71 8.38 8.88
CA GLY A 97 12.45 7.18 8.50
C GLY A 97 11.63 6.23 7.62
N ASP A 98 10.73 6.76 6.81
CA ASP A 98 9.83 5.99 5.96
C ASP A 98 10.27 6.06 4.49
N TRP A 99 10.73 4.93 3.97
CA TRP A 99 11.21 4.82 2.58
C TRP A 99 10.12 5.18 1.56
N ARG A 100 8.83 5.00 1.90
CA ARG A 100 7.71 5.29 1.00
C ARG A 100 7.62 6.77 0.68
N ILE A 101 7.94 7.62 1.65
CA ILE A 101 7.93 9.08 1.47
C ILE A 101 9.07 9.50 0.54
N PHE A 102 10.26 8.89 0.70
CA PHE A 102 11.39 9.11 -0.20
C PHE A 102 11.10 8.64 -1.63
N VAL A 103 10.44 7.48 -1.81
CA VAL A 103 10.02 7.01 -3.14
C VAL A 103 9.03 7.98 -3.78
N ALA A 104 7.99 8.39 -3.03
CA ALA A 104 6.99 9.33 -3.52
C ALA A 104 7.62 10.68 -3.92
N SER A 105 8.53 11.20 -3.09
CA SER A 105 9.28 12.43 -3.38
C SER A 105 10.20 12.26 -4.59
N GLY A 106 10.83 11.09 -4.76
CA GLY A 106 11.67 10.78 -5.90
C GLY A 106 10.90 10.80 -7.22
N TYR A 107 9.72 10.17 -7.26
CA TYR A 107 8.86 10.22 -8.45
C TYR A 107 8.31 11.62 -8.72
N ALA A 108 7.91 12.36 -7.67
CA ALA A 108 7.46 13.74 -7.81
C ALA A 108 8.55 14.63 -8.42
N LEU A 109 9.78 14.54 -7.91
CA LEU A 109 10.93 15.25 -8.46
C LEU A 109 11.26 14.81 -9.89
N ALA A 110 11.17 13.51 -10.19
CA ALA A 110 11.40 12.98 -11.54
C ALA A 110 10.35 13.47 -12.56
N SER A 111 9.14 13.83 -12.10
CA SER A 111 8.07 14.34 -12.95
C SER A 111 8.26 15.81 -13.38
N LEU A 112 9.19 16.53 -12.74
CA LEU A 112 9.43 17.94 -13.05
C LEU A 112 10.08 18.12 -14.44
N PRO A 113 9.84 19.28 -15.08
CA PRO A 113 10.43 19.55 -16.39
C PRO A 113 11.97 19.59 -16.33
N GLN A 114 12.61 19.14 -17.42
CA GLN A 114 14.07 18.98 -17.49
C GLN A 114 14.86 20.26 -17.21
N ASN A 115 14.31 21.44 -17.53
CA ASN A 115 14.96 22.74 -17.28
C ASN A 115 15.16 23.05 -15.79
N LEU A 116 14.50 22.33 -14.87
CA LEU A 116 14.69 22.47 -13.43
C LEU A 116 15.81 21.58 -12.86
N ASN A 117 16.44 20.73 -13.70
CA ASN A 117 17.54 19.84 -13.31
C ASN A 117 17.23 19.01 -12.04
N ALA A 118 15.97 18.60 -11.85
CA ALA A 118 15.53 17.88 -10.65
C ALA A 118 15.91 16.37 -10.65
N LYS A 119 16.49 15.87 -11.75
CA LYS A 119 16.91 14.46 -11.90
C LYS A 119 17.85 14.01 -10.78
N ASP A 120 18.86 14.81 -10.44
CA ASP A 120 19.82 14.46 -9.39
C ASP A 120 19.18 14.41 -8.01
N LYS A 121 18.21 15.30 -7.74
CA LYS A 121 17.42 15.31 -6.50
C LYS A 121 16.53 14.07 -6.41
N ALA A 122 15.89 13.68 -7.51
CA ALA A 122 15.09 12.46 -7.58
C ALA A 122 15.93 11.20 -7.34
N ILE A 123 17.10 11.10 -7.99
CA ILE A 123 18.08 10.02 -7.76
C ILE A 123 18.48 9.98 -6.28
N HIS A 124 18.82 11.12 -5.69
CA HIS A 124 19.19 11.20 -4.28
C HIS A 124 18.06 10.70 -3.38
N SER A 125 16.81 11.08 -3.66
CA SER A 125 15.64 10.60 -2.94
C SER A 125 15.48 9.08 -2.98
N PHE A 126 15.65 8.46 -4.17
CA PHE A 126 15.58 7.00 -4.26
C PHE A 126 16.74 6.29 -3.54
N ILE A 127 17.94 6.88 -3.51
CA ILE A 127 19.05 6.35 -2.70
C ILE A 127 18.70 6.38 -1.20
N LEU A 128 18.10 7.47 -0.71
CA LEU A 128 17.62 7.56 0.67
C LEU A 128 16.52 6.54 0.96
N ALA A 129 15.61 6.30 0.01
CA ALA A 129 14.61 5.25 0.11
C ALA A 129 15.24 3.87 0.27
N ALA A 130 16.24 3.53 -0.56
CA ALA A 130 16.95 2.26 -0.48
C ALA A 130 17.66 2.11 0.88
N GLN A 131 18.30 3.15 1.38
CA GLN A 131 18.95 3.15 2.69
C GLN A 131 17.95 2.90 3.83
N ALA A 132 16.80 3.59 3.82
CA ALA A 132 15.76 3.42 4.82
C ALA A 132 15.12 2.02 4.76
N ALA A 133 14.88 1.49 3.56
CA ALA A 133 14.34 0.15 3.36
C ALA A 133 15.34 -0.93 3.82
N LYS A 134 16.63 -0.77 3.52
CA LYS A 134 17.70 -1.67 3.99
C LYS A 134 17.75 -1.75 5.51
N GLN A 135 17.68 -0.61 6.21
CA GLN A 135 17.67 -0.57 7.68
C GLN A 135 16.50 -1.36 8.28
N LYS A 136 15.35 -1.39 7.59
CA LYS A 136 14.15 -2.12 8.01
C LYS A 136 14.11 -3.57 7.52
N LYS A 137 15.13 -4.05 6.80
CA LYS A 137 15.11 -5.32 6.07
C LYS A 137 13.87 -5.46 5.17
N ASP A 138 13.46 -4.38 4.53
CA ASP A 138 12.31 -4.35 3.64
C ASP A 138 12.77 -4.51 2.18
N TRP A 139 12.66 -5.73 1.65
CA TRP A 139 13.02 -6.01 0.26
C TRP A 139 12.12 -5.27 -0.74
N MET A 140 10.86 -4.99 -0.38
CA MET A 140 9.92 -4.32 -1.26
C MET A 140 10.31 -2.86 -1.44
N GLY A 141 10.65 -2.17 -0.34
CA GLY A 141 11.15 -0.79 -0.39
C GLY A 141 12.44 -0.66 -1.20
N LEU A 142 13.34 -1.65 -1.13
CA LEU A 142 14.55 -1.69 -1.95
C LEU A 142 14.24 -1.88 -3.44
N THR A 143 13.29 -2.76 -3.78
CA THR A 143 12.88 -2.94 -5.18
C THR A 143 12.16 -1.72 -5.77
N GLU A 144 11.37 -1.01 -4.96
CA GLU A 144 10.72 0.24 -5.39
C GLU A 144 11.73 1.37 -5.61
N ALA A 145 12.73 1.49 -4.74
CA ALA A 145 13.84 2.42 -4.95
C ALA A 145 14.63 2.07 -6.22
N ALA A 146 14.91 0.78 -6.45
CA ALA A 146 15.59 0.32 -7.66
C ALA A 146 14.81 0.63 -8.94
N ASN A 147 13.48 0.51 -8.91
CA ASN A 147 12.61 0.90 -10.04
C ASN A 147 12.76 2.38 -10.39
N GLY A 148 12.69 3.26 -9.39
CA GLY A 148 12.88 4.69 -9.57
C GLY A 148 14.26 5.03 -10.14
N LEU A 149 15.31 4.36 -9.63
CA LEU A 149 16.68 4.55 -10.11
C LEU A 149 16.86 4.06 -11.55
N ASN A 150 16.29 2.91 -11.92
CA ASN A 150 16.29 2.40 -13.29
C ASN A 150 15.57 3.37 -14.25
N HIS A 151 14.41 3.91 -13.84
CA HIS A 151 13.67 4.90 -14.62
C HIS A 151 14.50 6.16 -14.92
N LEU A 152 15.37 6.54 -13.98
CA LEU A 152 16.29 7.67 -14.13
C LEU A 152 17.66 7.27 -14.71
N GLU A 153 17.79 6.05 -15.23
CA GLU A 153 19.01 5.51 -15.85
C GLU A 153 20.21 5.47 -14.90
N ASN A 154 19.98 5.45 -13.58
CA ASN A 154 21.03 5.25 -12.58
C ASN A 154 21.21 3.76 -12.29
N GLN A 155 21.78 3.06 -13.28
CA GLN A 155 21.98 1.62 -13.22
C GLN A 155 22.85 1.17 -12.04
N PRO A 156 23.97 1.84 -11.68
CA PRO A 156 24.80 1.39 -10.55
C PRO A 156 24.03 1.36 -9.22
N ALA A 157 23.27 2.41 -8.92
CA ALA A 157 22.50 2.48 -7.68
C ALA A 157 21.30 1.52 -7.70
N ALA A 158 20.63 1.38 -8.86
CA ALA A 158 19.53 0.43 -9.01
C ALA A 158 19.97 -1.01 -8.75
N VAL A 159 21.09 -1.43 -9.38
CA VAL A 159 21.66 -2.77 -9.20
C VAL A 159 22.09 -3.01 -7.75
N GLN A 160 22.67 -2.01 -7.09
CA GLN A 160 23.00 -2.10 -5.67
C GLN A 160 21.75 -2.36 -4.81
N ALA A 161 20.67 -1.61 -5.03
CA ALA A 161 19.42 -1.80 -4.29
C ALA A 161 18.77 -3.17 -4.56
N LEU A 162 18.82 -3.68 -5.81
CA LEU A 162 18.36 -5.03 -6.14
C LEU A 162 19.19 -6.12 -5.45
N ASN A 163 20.50 -5.96 -5.37
CA ASN A 163 21.37 -6.90 -4.67
C ASN A 163 21.09 -6.92 -3.16
N ASP A 164 20.91 -5.76 -2.55
CA ASP A 164 20.51 -5.64 -1.14
C ASP A 164 19.13 -6.31 -0.91
N ALA A 165 18.18 -6.14 -1.83
CA ALA A 165 16.86 -6.79 -1.75
C ALA A 165 16.97 -8.31 -1.89
N ARG A 166 17.84 -8.80 -2.77
CA ARG A 166 18.08 -10.23 -2.99
C ARG A 166 18.55 -10.93 -1.72
N GLU A 167 19.45 -10.32 -0.95
CA GLU A 167 19.91 -10.87 0.33
C GLU A 167 18.73 -11.13 1.28
N ILE A 168 17.84 -10.14 1.43
CA ILE A 168 16.66 -10.25 2.29
C ILE A 168 15.66 -11.28 1.74
N VAL A 169 15.42 -11.30 0.43
CA VAL A 169 14.52 -12.26 -0.21
C VAL A 169 15.01 -13.69 -0.03
N GLN A 170 16.32 -13.92 -0.09
CA GLN A 170 16.92 -15.23 0.18
C GLN A 170 16.83 -15.62 1.65
N GLU A 171 17.11 -14.69 2.58
CA GLU A 171 16.96 -14.90 4.03
C GLU A 171 15.51 -15.28 4.39
N THR A 172 14.54 -14.56 3.83
CA THR A 172 13.10 -14.72 4.10
C THR A 172 12.43 -15.81 3.26
N LYS A 173 13.13 -16.35 2.25
CA LYS A 173 12.58 -17.28 1.25
C LYS A 173 11.29 -16.77 0.60
N SER A 174 11.23 -15.47 0.33
CA SER A 174 10.03 -14.81 -0.19
C SER A 174 9.78 -15.18 -1.66
N LEU A 175 8.71 -15.95 -1.93
CA LEU A 175 8.28 -16.29 -3.29
C LEU A 175 7.99 -15.04 -4.14
N ARG A 176 7.26 -14.10 -3.54
CA ARG A 176 6.89 -12.85 -4.21
C ARG A 176 8.14 -12.00 -4.49
N GLY A 177 9.03 -11.88 -3.51
CA GLY A 177 10.28 -11.15 -3.68
C GLY A 177 11.17 -11.76 -4.76
N ALA A 178 11.26 -13.09 -4.84
CA ALA A 178 12.02 -13.77 -5.88
C ALA A 178 11.46 -13.51 -7.28
N GLN A 179 10.13 -13.51 -7.43
CA GLN A 179 9.50 -13.14 -8.69
C GLN A 179 9.79 -11.70 -9.10
N VAL A 180 9.58 -10.74 -8.19
CA VAL A 180 9.78 -9.31 -8.48
C VAL A 180 11.25 -9.07 -8.87
N LEU A 181 12.20 -9.61 -8.11
CA LEU A 181 13.61 -9.48 -8.45
C LEU A 181 13.96 -10.09 -9.80
N ALA A 182 13.37 -11.24 -10.17
CA ALA A 182 13.59 -11.80 -11.50
C ALA A 182 13.18 -10.84 -12.63
N GLU A 183 12.02 -10.18 -12.48
CA GLU A 183 11.52 -9.20 -13.45
C GLU A 183 12.41 -7.95 -13.49
N LEU A 184 12.84 -7.44 -12.34
CA LEU A 184 13.65 -6.22 -12.26
C LEU A 184 15.08 -6.43 -12.75
N TYR A 185 15.72 -7.56 -12.40
CA TYR A 185 17.03 -7.90 -12.97
C TYR A 185 16.97 -8.03 -14.49
N GLN A 186 15.91 -8.63 -15.03
CA GLN A 186 15.72 -8.71 -16.49
C GLN A 186 15.62 -7.31 -17.12
N LYS A 187 14.83 -6.40 -16.52
CA LYS A 187 14.70 -5.01 -16.99
C LYS A 187 16.01 -4.23 -16.88
N SER A 188 16.84 -4.52 -15.88
CA SER A 188 18.16 -3.91 -15.68
C SER A 188 19.27 -4.53 -16.54
N GLY A 189 18.94 -5.45 -17.48
CA GLY A 189 19.93 -6.07 -18.37
C GLY A 189 20.79 -7.14 -17.70
N LEU A 190 20.28 -7.76 -16.62
CA LEU A 190 20.96 -8.77 -15.80
C LEU A 190 20.22 -10.12 -15.90
N PRO A 191 20.27 -10.80 -17.07
CA PRO A 191 19.49 -12.02 -17.32
C PRO A 191 19.94 -13.22 -16.48
N ASN A 192 21.22 -13.27 -16.08
CA ASN A 192 21.74 -14.35 -15.26
C ASN A 192 21.17 -14.28 -13.84
N GLU A 193 21.16 -13.09 -13.25
CA GLU A 193 20.56 -12.79 -11.95
C GLU A 193 19.05 -13.01 -12.00
N SER A 194 18.39 -12.61 -13.09
CA SER A 194 16.98 -12.92 -13.31
C SER A 194 16.71 -14.43 -13.27
N GLN A 195 17.51 -15.22 -13.98
CA GLN A 195 17.36 -16.67 -14.03
C GLN A 195 17.63 -17.31 -12.66
N GLN A 196 18.63 -16.83 -11.92
CA GLN A 196 18.90 -17.28 -10.55
C GLN A 196 17.69 -17.06 -9.64
N MET A 197 17.03 -15.91 -9.75
CA MET A 197 15.84 -15.62 -8.93
C MET A 197 14.63 -16.46 -9.31
N LYS A 198 14.48 -16.86 -10.60
CA LYS A 198 13.45 -17.84 -11.01
C LYS A 198 13.69 -19.21 -10.39
N ILE A 199 14.93 -19.70 -10.42
CA ILE A 199 15.31 -20.96 -9.78
C ILE A 199 15.06 -20.89 -8.26
N ALA A 200 15.49 -19.80 -7.62
CA ALA A 200 15.26 -19.59 -6.19
C ALA A 200 13.77 -19.61 -5.83
N LYS A 201 12.91 -19.01 -6.66
CA LYS A 201 11.45 -19.04 -6.47
C LYS A 201 10.92 -20.49 -6.47
N GLU A 202 11.34 -21.31 -7.42
CA GLU A 202 10.95 -22.72 -7.49
C GLU A 202 11.42 -23.51 -6.26
N GLU A 203 12.66 -23.25 -5.81
CA GLU A 203 13.21 -23.88 -4.62
C GLU A 203 12.45 -23.47 -3.34
N PHE A 204 12.14 -22.18 -3.19
CA PHE A 204 11.36 -21.68 -2.05
C PHE A 204 9.96 -22.31 -2.03
N ALA A 205 9.32 -22.49 -3.20
CA ALA A 205 8.00 -23.10 -3.30
C ALA A 205 8.04 -24.56 -2.86
N ARG A 206 9.08 -25.30 -3.27
CA ARG A 206 9.29 -26.69 -2.85
C ARG A 206 9.49 -26.81 -1.33
N ILE A 207 10.26 -25.91 -0.73
CA ILE A 207 10.50 -25.89 0.72
C ILE A 207 9.19 -25.64 1.48
N GLN A 208 8.39 -24.67 1.04
CA GLN A 208 7.11 -24.35 1.67
C GLN A 208 6.10 -25.49 1.53
N GLY A 209 6.00 -26.10 0.33
CA GLY A 209 5.12 -27.26 0.12
C GLY A 209 5.49 -28.51 0.93
N HIS A 210 6.78 -28.75 1.18
CA HIS A 210 7.21 -29.84 2.07
C HIS A 210 6.94 -29.53 3.55
N ALA A 211 7.01 -28.26 3.97
CA ALA A 211 6.68 -27.86 5.34
C ALA A 211 5.20 -28.13 5.66
N GLU A 212 4.28 -27.81 4.73
CA GLU A 212 2.85 -28.10 4.87
C GLU A 212 2.56 -29.60 4.96
N GLN A 213 3.26 -30.45 4.20
CA GLN A 213 3.11 -31.91 4.27
C GLN A 213 3.63 -32.51 5.58
N SER A 214 4.65 -31.90 6.21
CA SER A 214 5.25 -32.38 7.46
C SER A 214 4.46 -32.03 8.73
N GLN A 215 3.52 -31.08 8.65
CA GLN A 215 2.70 -30.64 9.78
C GLN A 215 1.33 -31.32 9.87
N ILE A 216 0.99 -32.21 8.92
CA ILE A 216 -0.19 -33.07 9.04
C ILE A 216 0.18 -34.23 9.96
N GLU A 217 0.23 -33.99 11.27
CA GLU A 217 0.10 -35.10 12.20
C GLU A 217 -1.32 -35.66 12.04
N PRO A 218 -1.47 -36.98 11.80
CA PRO A 218 -2.79 -37.58 11.78
C PRO A 218 -3.53 -37.26 13.09
N PRO A 219 -4.85 -36.99 13.05
CA PRO A 219 -5.61 -36.74 14.27
C PRO A 219 -5.38 -37.88 15.28
N PRO A 220 -5.36 -37.60 16.59
CA PRO A 220 -5.11 -38.61 17.62
C PRO A 220 -6.02 -39.83 17.42
N GLY A 221 -5.43 -40.98 17.07
CA GLY A 221 -6.14 -42.22 16.76
C GLY A 221 -6.00 -42.75 15.34
N TRP A 222 -5.33 -42.04 14.42
CA TRP A 222 -5.03 -42.56 13.08
C TRP A 222 -3.74 -43.41 13.07
N ASN A 223 -3.85 -44.69 12.70
CA ASN A 223 -2.72 -45.60 12.54
C ASN A 223 -2.42 -45.83 11.04
N PRO A 224 -1.22 -45.51 10.53
CA PRO A 224 -0.88 -45.67 9.11
C PRO A 224 -0.67 -47.14 8.69
N VAL A 225 -0.65 -48.08 9.64
CA VAL A 225 -0.57 -49.52 9.37
C VAL A 225 -1.86 -50.16 9.87
N GLY A 226 -2.91 -50.11 9.05
CA GLY A 226 -4.23 -50.62 9.41
C GLY A 226 -4.22 -52.12 9.71
N GLU A 227 -4.50 -52.48 10.96
CA GLU A 227 -5.35 -53.64 11.20
C GLU A 227 -6.71 -53.33 10.57
N SER A 228 -7.23 -54.26 9.76
CA SER A 228 -8.43 -54.04 8.96
C SER A 228 -9.63 -53.77 9.86
N VAL A 229 -10.00 -52.50 10.01
CA VAL A 229 -11.38 -52.15 10.35
C VAL A 229 -12.22 -52.56 9.15
N SER A 230 -13.24 -53.37 9.40
CA SER A 230 -14.14 -53.96 8.41
C SER A 230 -14.52 -52.93 7.34
N ARG A 231 -14.32 -53.29 6.06
CA ARG A 231 -14.62 -52.41 4.93
C ARG A 231 -16.01 -51.80 5.12
N PRO A 232 -16.17 -50.47 5.06
CA PRO A 232 -17.50 -49.90 5.03
C PRO A 232 -18.28 -50.55 3.88
N PRO A 233 -19.57 -50.85 4.07
CA PRO A 233 -20.36 -51.50 3.04
C PRO A 233 -20.25 -50.70 1.74
N VAL A 234 -20.03 -51.42 0.63
CA VAL A 234 -19.95 -50.80 -0.69
C VAL A 234 -21.21 -49.94 -0.87
N PRO A 235 -21.08 -48.62 -1.11
CA PRO A 235 -22.23 -47.76 -1.25
C PRO A 235 -23.13 -48.32 -2.34
N ASN A 236 -24.43 -48.37 -2.08
CA ASN A 236 -25.37 -48.88 -3.07
C ASN A 236 -25.36 -47.98 -4.32
N ILE A 237 -25.90 -48.47 -5.44
CA ILE A 237 -25.87 -47.77 -6.73
C ILE A 237 -26.43 -46.34 -6.63
N GLU A 238 -27.37 -46.10 -5.72
CA GLU A 238 -28.00 -44.82 -5.50
C GLU A 238 -27.09 -43.84 -4.75
N GLN A 239 -26.37 -44.30 -3.73
CA GLN A 239 -25.34 -43.52 -3.04
C GLN A 239 -24.16 -43.17 -3.96
N GLN A 240 -23.76 -44.09 -4.84
CA GLN A 240 -22.73 -43.80 -5.84
C GLN A 240 -23.21 -42.77 -6.88
N ARG A 241 -24.49 -42.82 -7.26
CA ARG A 241 -25.10 -41.85 -8.17
C ARG A 241 -25.16 -40.45 -7.55
N MET A 242 -25.58 -40.35 -6.28
CA MET A 242 -25.61 -39.06 -5.56
C MET A 242 -24.20 -38.48 -5.37
N ALA A 243 -23.21 -39.30 -5.04
CA ALA A 243 -21.82 -38.85 -4.91
C ALA A 243 -21.25 -38.33 -6.24
N ARG A 244 -21.57 -38.98 -7.37
CA ARG A 244 -21.20 -38.49 -8.70
C ARG A 244 -21.89 -37.17 -9.05
N GLN A 245 -23.20 -37.06 -8.77
CA GLN A 245 -23.93 -35.80 -9.01
C GLN A 245 -23.40 -34.64 -8.16
N SER A 246 -22.98 -34.90 -6.92
CA SER A 246 -22.33 -33.89 -6.08
C SER A 246 -20.98 -33.47 -6.66
N ALA A 247 -20.14 -34.42 -7.06
CA ALA A 247 -18.84 -34.13 -7.65
C ALA A 247 -18.95 -33.37 -8.99
N ASP A 248 -19.93 -33.74 -9.83
CA ASP A 248 -20.20 -33.05 -11.09
C ASP A 248 -20.68 -31.61 -10.84
N LYS A 249 -21.46 -31.39 -9.78
CA LYS A 249 -21.91 -30.06 -9.36
C LYS A 249 -20.75 -29.20 -8.83
N ASP A 250 -19.87 -29.77 -8.02
CA ASP A 250 -18.68 -29.07 -7.51
C ASP A 250 -17.70 -28.69 -8.64
N ILE A 251 -17.57 -29.56 -9.65
CA ILE A 251 -16.77 -29.27 -10.86
C ILE A 251 -17.41 -28.14 -11.66
N GLU A 252 -18.74 -28.14 -11.83
CA GLU A 252 -19.45 -27.08 -12.54
C GLU A 252 -19.34 -25.73 -11.82
N GLU A 253 -19.52 -25.70 -10.50
CA GLU A 253 -19.37 -24.48 -9.69
C GLU A 253 -17.93 -23.93 -9.76
N LYS A 254 -16.93 -24.80 -9.71
CA LYS A 254 -15.52 -24.42 -9.89
C LYS A 254 -15.24 -23.86 -11.29
N ASN A 255 -15.83 -24.45 -12.33
CA ASN A 255 -15.68 -23.97 -13.71
C ASN A 255 -16.35 -22.60 -13.89
N GLN A 256 -17.53 -22.38 -13.32
CA GLN A 256 -18.20 -21.08 -13.34
C GLN A 256 -17.40 -20.00 -12.61
N TRP A 257 -16.80 -20.35 -11.47
CA TRP A 257 -15.90 -19.44 -10.75
C TRP A 257 -14.67 -19.04 -11.60
N ILE A 258 -14.02 -20.00 -12.29
CA ILE A 258 -12.89 -19.72 -13.18
C ILE A 258 -13.30 -18.78 -14.34
N VAL A 259 -14.49 -18.99 -14.92
CA VAL A 259 -15.01 -18.14 -15.99
C VAL A 259 -15.26 -16.71 -15.49
N GLN A 260 -15.85 -16.55 -14.30
CA GLN A 260 -16.06 -15.24 -13.69
C GLN A 260 -14.73 -14.51 -13.40
N GLN A 261 -13.71 -15.20 -12.91
CA GLN A 261 -12.39 -14.60 -12.69
C GLN A 261 -11.75 -14.10 -13.99
N LYS A 262 -11.85 -14.88 -15.08
CA LYS A 262 -11.36 -14.45 -16.40
C LYS A 262 -12.12 -13.24 -16.95
N GLN A 263 -13.43 -13.15 -16.71
CA GLN A 263 -14.21 -11.97 -17.07
C GLN A 263 -13.78 -10.74 -16.26
N LEU A 264 -13.57 -10.90 -14.96
CA LEU A 264 -13.10 -9.83 -14.09
C LEU A 264 -11.70 -9.32 -14.52
N GLU A 265 -10.78 -10.22 -14.89
CA GLU A 265 -9.47 -9.82 -15.41
C GLU A 265 -9.58 -9.10 -16.76
N LEU A 266 -10.43 -9.56 -17.66
CA LEU A 266 -10.67 -8.89 -18.94
C LEU A 266 -11.29 -7.49 -18.75
N GLU A 267 -12.18 -7.34 -17.77
CA GLU A 267 -12.74 -6.02 -17.41
C GLU A 267 -11.69 -5.11 -16.78
N LYS A 268 -10.81 -5.64 -15.92
CA LYS A 268 -9.65 -4.90 -15.38
C LYS A 268 -8.71 -4.45 -16.49
N GLU A 269 -8.42 -5.31 -17.47
CA GLU A 269 -7.59 -4.96 -18.64
C GLU A 269 -8.27 -3.91 -19.53
N LYS A 270 -9.59 -4.03 -19.76
CA LYS A 270 -10.36 -3.01 -20.50
C LYS A 270 -10.34 -1.67 -19.78
N MET A 271 -10.55 -1.64 -18.47
CA MET A 271 -10.42 -0.42 -17.67
C MET A 271 -9.00 0.13 -17.73
N ALA A 272 -7.97 -0.70 -17.52
CA ALA A 272 -6.58 -0.27 -17.62
C ALA A 272 -6.23 0.32 -19.02
N SER A 273 -6.81 -0.22 -20.09
CA SER A 273 -6.63 0.28 -21.46
C SER A 273 -7.40 1.58 -21.77
N GLN A 274 -8.56 1.81 -21.14
CA GLN A 274 -9.32 3.05 -21.26
C GLN A 274 -8.68 4.21 -20.48
N TYR A 275 -7.90 3.91 -19.44
CA TYR A 275 -7.20 4.90 -18.61
C TYR A 275 -5.67 4.96 -18.90
N SER A 276 -5.19 4.36 -20.00
CA SER A 276 -3.75 4.23 -20.30
C SER A 276 -3.08 5.52 -20.83
N GLY A 277 -3.69 6.68 -20.64
CA GLY A 277 -3.02 7.97 -20.77
C GLY A 277 -2.93 8.57 -19.38
N TYR A 278 -1.71 8.72 -18.86
CA TYR A 278 -1.34 9.22 -17.53
C TYR A 278 -1.12 8.15 -16.46
N TYR A 279 0.13 8.09 -16.00
CA TYR A 279 0.63 7.32 -14.87
C TYR A 279 -0.24 7.54 -13.62
N TYR A 280 -1.23 6.67 -13.44
CA TYR A 280 -1.96 6.49 -12.20
C TYR A 280 -1.14 5.51 -11.37
N TYR A 281 -0.46 6.01 -10.33
CA TYR A 281 0.05 5.15 -9.26
C TYR A 281 -1.16 4.68 -8.45
N PRO A 282 -1.55 3.39 -8.50
CA PRO A 282 -2.41 2.88 -7.47
C PRO A 282 -1.55 2.80 -6.21
N TYR A 283 -1.79 3.69 -5.24
CA TYR A 283 -1.53 3.33 -3.86
C TYR A 283 -2.26 2.00 -3.64
N GLY A 284 -1.49 0.92 -3.51
CA GLY A 284 -2.04 -0.40 -3.23
C GLY A 284 -2.93 -0.31 -2.01
N TYR A 285 -4.24 -0.34 -2.25
CA TYR A 285 -5.20 -0.80 -1.27
C TYR A 285 -4.96 -2.30 -1.14
N ASP A 286 -4.12 -2.70 -0.20
CA ASP A 286 -4.15 -4.02 0.41
C ASP A 286 -3.78 -3.89 1.89
N SER A 287 -4.83 -4.00 2.71
CA SER A 287 -4.88 -4.12 4.17
C SER A 287 -4.12 -3.10 5.03
N TYR A 288 -4.89 -2.25 5.70
CA TYR A 288 -4.51 -1.66 6.97
C TYR A 288 -4.13 -2.75 7.98
N THR A 289 -2.84 -2.90 8.25
CA THR A 289 -2.36 -3.27 9.59
C THR A 289 -1.45 -2.14 10.06
N SER A 290 -1.99 -1.29 10.91
CA SER A 290 -1.20 -0.45 11.80
C SER A 290 -0.34 -1.38 12.66
N TYR A 291 0.91 -1.57 12.26
CA TYR A 291 1.92 -2.16 13.12
C TYR A 291 2.36 -1.07 14.11
N GLU A 292 1.70 -0.99 15.26
CA GLU A 292 2.22 -0.23 16.40
C GLU A 292 3.28 -1.08 17.14
N PRO A 293 4.43 -0.53 17.56
CA PRO A 293 5.53 -1.33 18.09
C PRO A 293 5.39 -1.78 19.55
N TRP A 294 4.21 -1.72 20.17
CA TRP A 294 4.06 -2.09 21.59
C TRP A 294 2.79 -2.90 21.83
N GLY A 295 2.96 -4.20 22.06
CA GLY A 295 1.88 -5.08 22.49
C GLY A 295 1.45 -4.79 23.92
N TRP A 296 0.18 -4.42 24.09
CA TRP A 296 -0.62 -4.63 25.29
C TRP A 296 -2.06 -4.94 24.87
N ASP A 297 -2.55 -6.11 25.27
CA ASP A 297 -3.97 -6.46 25.21
C ASP A 297 -4.78 -5.52 26.12
N LEU A 298 -5.59 -4.63 25.54
CA LEU A 298 -6.61 -3.88 26.26
C LEU A 298 -7.80 -3.60 25.34
N LEU A 299 -8.92 -4.26 25.63
CA LEU A 299 -10.25 -3.89 25.17
C LEU A 299 -10.56 -2.46 25.64
N ILE A 300 -10.57 -1.51 24.71
CA ILE A 300 -11.10 -0.15 24.93
C ILE A 300 -12.16 0.10 23.84
N PRO A 301 -13.41 0.45 24.21
CA PRO A 301 -14.41 0.87 23.24
C PRO A 301 -14.03 2.25 22.70
N TRP A 302 -13.72 2.37 21.41
CA TRP A 302 -13.49 3.65 20.77
C TRP A 302 -14.82 4.29 20.35
N ALA A 303 -14.96 5.56 20.72
CA ALA A 303 -16.13 6.39 20.53
C ALA A 303 -16.32 6.86 19.07
N ASP A 304 -17.56 7.26 18.79
CA ASP A 304 -18.13 7.82 17.55
C ASP A 304 -17.11 8.51 16.61
N TYR A 305 -16.98 7.98 15.39
CA TYR A 305 -16.22 8.61 14.31
C TYR A 305 -17.18 9.41 13.43
N TYR A 306 -17.04 10.73 13.41
CA TYR A 306 -17.64 11.59 12.39
C TYR A 306 -16.60 11.82 11.30
N GLY A 307 -16.78 11.19 10.15
CA GLY A 307 -15.89 11.33 9.01
C GLY A 307 -16.65 11.70 7.75
N SER A 308 -16.20 12.75 7.08
CA SER A 308 -16.63 13.08 5.72
C SER A 308 -15.79 12.26 4.73
N SER A 309 -16.43 11.46 3.88
CA SER A 309 -15.73 10.71 2.83
C SER A 309 -15.75 11.46 1.50
N TYR A 310 -14.61 11.42 0.80
CA TYR A 310 -14.49 11.89 -0.58
C TYR A 310 -13.99 10.73 -1.45
N VAL A 311 -14.68 10.48 -2.55
CA VAL A 311 -14.34 9.43 -3.52
C VAL A 311 -13.87 10.11 -4.81
N TYR A 312 -12.74 9.67 -5.34
CA TYR A 312 -12.17 10.19 -6.58
C TYR A 312 -12.66 9.37 -7.79
N THR A 313 -13.49 9.96 -8.63
CA THR A 313 -14.01 9.36 -9.87
C THR A 313 -14.00 10.40 -10.99
N ASP A 314 -13.76 9.98 -12.24
CA ASP A 314 -13.79 10.85 -13.43
C ASP A 314 -12.91 12.11 -13.36
N GLY A 315 -11.80 12.03 -12.61
CA GLY A 315 -10.85 13.14 -12.48
C GLY A 315 -11.23 14.20 -11.43
N TYR A 316 -12.31 13.99 -10.66
CA TYR A 316 -12.76 14.90 -9.61
C TYR A 316 -13.00 14.18 -8.27
N TYR A 317 -12.83 14.90 -7.16
CA TYR A 317 -13.30 14.45 -5.84
C TYR A 317 -14.80 14.72 -5.72
N HIS A 318 -15.55 13.66 -5.41
CA HIS A 318 -16.96 13.72 -5.09
C HIS A 318 -17.14 13.55 -3.59
N TYR A 319 -17.86 14.47 -2.95
CA TYR A 319 -18.29 14.31 -1.57
C TYR A 319 -19.32 13.16 -1.52
N SER A 320 -19.02 12.08 -0.79
CA SER A 320 -19.89 10.90 -0.68
C SER A 320 -20.70 10.85 0.61
N GLY A 321 -20.75 11.96 1.36
CA GLY A 321 -21.55 12.10 2.57
C GLY A 321 -20.77 11.84 3.87
N ASP A 322 -21.40 12.28 4.97
CA ASP A 322 -20.98 11.97 6.33
C ASP A 322 -21.57 10.62 6.75
N TYR A 323 -20.78 9.80 7.44
CA TYR A 323 -21.27 8.53 7.98
C TYR A 323 -20.92 8.39 9.46
N VAL A 324 -21.77 7.64 10.17
CA VAL A 324 -21.53 7.14 11.52
C VAL A 324 -21.55 5.62 11.43
N GLY A 325 -20.43 4.96 11.73
CA GLY A 325 -20.31 3.50 11.62
C GLY A 325 -19.81 2.86 12.91
N PHE A 326 -20.49 1.80 13.37
CA PHE A 326 -20.02 0.91 14.43
C PHE A 326 -19.54 -0.41 13.81
N GLY A 327 -18.30 -0.82 14.09
CA GLY A 327 -17.74 -2.09 13.61
C GLY A 327 -17.06 -2.85 14.74
N PHE A 328 -17.38 -4.15 14.86
CA PHE A 328 -16.62 -5.11 15.65
C PHE A 328 -15.89 -6.04 14.69
N ALA A 329 -14.57 -6.23 14.87
CA ALA A 329 -13.81 -7.22 14.13
C ALA A 329 -13.42 -8.37 15.08
N TYR A 330 -13.77 -9.60 14.71
CA TYR A 330 -13.21 -10.83 15.28
C TYR A 330 -12.28 -11.45 14.23
N GLY A 331 -11.00 -11.62 14.56
CA GLY A 331 -10.03 -12.29 13.70
C GLY A 331 -9.71 -13.69 14.22
N TYR A 332 -9.71 -14.68 13.32
CA TYR A 332 -9.05 -15.97 13.53
C TYR A 332 -7.68 -15.98 12.83
N SER A 333 -6.75 -16.78 13.35
CA SER A 333 -5.29 -16.73 13.14
C SER A 333 -4.76 -17.16 11.77
N ASP A 334 -5.62 -17.42 10.80
CA ASP A 334 -5.26 -18.18 9.60
C ASP A 334 -5.61 -17.39 8.34
N GLY A 335 -5.17 -16.13 8.33
CA GLY A 335 -4.57 -15.42 7.19
C GLY A 335 -5.36 -15.22 5.88
N ASN A 336 -6.56 -15.78 5.69
CA ASN A 336 -7.12 -15.87 4.33
C ASN A 336 -8.60 -15.50 4.17
N SER A 337 -9.33 -14.99 5.17
CA SER A 337 -10.67 -14.44 4.93
C SER A 337 -11.11 -13.47 6.02
N PHE A 338 -11.61 -12.29 5.62
CA PHE A 338 -12.37 -11.39 6.50
C PHE A 338 -13.84 -11.40 6.07
N PHE A 339 -14.76 -11.61 7.02
CA PHE A 339 -16.19 -11.33 6.83
C PHE A 339 -16.52 -10.03 7.55
N GLY A 340 -16.88 -8.99 6.80
CA GLY A 340 -17.44 -7.75 7.34
C GLY A 340 -18.92 -7.66 7.02
N VAL A 341 -19.76 -7.42 8.03
CA VAL A 341 -21.16 -7.02 7.82
C VAL A 341 -21.23 -5.52 8.10
N SER A 342 -21.67 -4.73 7.13
CA SER A 342 -22.01 -3.33 7.33
C SER A 342 -23.52 -3.20 7.51
N LEU A 343 -23.96 -2.41 8.49
CA LEU A 343 -25.35 -1.99 8.62
C LEU A 343 -25.41 -0.50 8.26
N GLN A 344 -26.04 -0.18 7.14
CA GLN A 344 -26.38 1.20 6.79
C GLN A 344 -27.72 1.54 7.45
N VAL A 345 -27.74 2.58 8.29
CA VAL A 345 -28.97 3.22 8.74
C VAL A 345 -29.13 4.48 7.90
N TYR A 346 -30.19 4.54 7.10
CA TYR A 346 -30.60 5.75 6.40
C TYR A 346 -31.55 6.54 7.32
N ASP A 347 -31.34 7.85 7.42
CA ASP A 347 -32.41 8.78 7.82
C ASP A 347 -33.32 9.12 6.63
#